data_AF-W9WD26-F1
#
_entry.id   AF-W9WD26-F1
#
_cell.length_a   1.000
_cell.length_b   1.000
_cell.length_c   1.000
_cell.angle_alpha   90.00
_cell.angle_beta   90.00
_cell.angle_gamma   90.00
#
_symmetry.space_group_name_H-M   'P 1'
#
loop_
_entity.id
_entity.type
_entity.pdbx_description
1 polymer ?
#
loop_
_entity_poly.entity_id
_entity_poly.type
_entity_poly.pdbx_seq_one_letter_code
_entity_poly.pdbx_strand_id
1 'polypeptide(L)'
;MAPLSVSSCLFCKPKPWNERELELLNWYALHMNGRLDTCICTWHNRAQIQMLPDVRQSIARESRRRTTPLGELRVKVFMEHYRGMQADRKKKSSARCVVM
;
A
#
# COMPACT_ATOMS: atom_id res chain seq x y z
N MET A 1 -26.77 -6.63 -13.06
CA MET A 1 -25.58 -5.88 -12.56
C MET A 1 -24.41 -6.84 -12.57
N ALA A 2 -23.46 -6.68 -13.50
CA ALA A 2 -22.30 -7.54 -13.57
C ALA A 2 -21.39 -7.27 -12.36
N PRO A 3 -20.85 -8.30 -11.67
CA PRO A 3 -19.85 -8.10 -10.65
C PRO A 3 -18.63 -7.48 -11.33
N LEU A 4 -18.23 -6.29 -10.90
CA LEU A 4 -16.94 -5.71 -11.27
C LEU A 4 -15.88 -6.73 -10.86
N SER A 5 -15.34 -7.49 -11.83
CA SER A 5 -14.16 -8.30 -11.61
C SER A 5 -12.99 -7.33 -11.37
N VAL A 6 -12.78 -6.93 -10.12
CA VAL A 6 -11.58 -6.20 -9.70
C VAL A 6 -10.45 -7.24 -9.57
N SER A 7 -10.13 -7.90 -10.68
CA SER A 7 -9.29 -9.11 -10.73
C SER A 7 -7.80 -8.79 -10.80
N SER A 8 -7.32 -7.79 -10.05
CA SER A 8 -5.90 -7.44 -10.02
C SER A 8 -5.54 -6.68 -8.75
N CYS A 9 -4.66 -7.24 -7.93
CA CYS A 9 -4.02 -6.56 -6.82
C CYS A 9 -3.42 -5.20 -7.25
N LEU A 10 -3.62 -4.15 -6.46
CA LEU A 10 -3.07 -2.79 -6.70
C LEU A 10 -1.56 -2.76 -6.98
N PHE A 11 -0.83 -3.77 -6.51
CA PHE A 11 0.61 -3.89 -6.63
C PHE A 11 1.07 -4.88 -7.72
N CYS A 12 0.19 -5.78 -8.19
CA CYS A 12 0.51 -6.74 -9.26
C CYS A 12 0.36 -6.16 -10.67
N LYS A 13 -0.33 -5.03 -10.81
CA LYS A 13 -0.66 -4.47 -12.12
C LYS A 13 0.55 -3.82 -12.83
N PRO A 14 0.55 -3.82 -14.19
CA PRO A 14 1.64 -3.27 -15.01
C PRO A 14 1.76 -1.76 -15.02
N LYS A 15 0.62 -1.07 -14.95
CA LYS A 15 0.54 0.38 -15.10
C LYS A 15 0.74 1.08 -13.75
N PRO A 16 1.22 2.35 -13.76
CA PRO A 16 1.21 3.19 -12.56
C PRO A 16 -0.21 3.31 -11.97
N TRP A 17 -0.31 3.76 -10.73
CA TRP A 17 -1.60 4.10 -10.14
C TRP A 17 -2.21 5.29 -10.88
N ASN A 18 -3.49 5.16 -11.22
CA ASN A 18 -4.29 6.28 -11.69
C ASN A 18 -4.68 7.18 -10.51
N GLU A 19 -5.29 8.32 -10.80
CA GLU A 19 -5.68 9.30 -9.78
C GLU A 19 -6.57 8.70 -8.69
N ARG A 20 -7.59 7.91 -9.08
CA ARG A 20 -8.51 7.27 -8.14
C ARG A 20 -7.81 6.28 -7.20
N GLU A 21 -6.83 5.53 -7.69
CA GLU A 21 -6.05 4.62 -6.87
C GLU A 21 -5.07 5.37 -5.96
N LEU A 22 -4.50 6.49 -6.42
CA LEU A 22 -3.68 7.36 -5.59
C LEU A 22 -4.49 7.99 -4.46
N GLU A 23 -5.70 8.48 -4.75
CA GLU A 23 -6.66 8.98 -3.76
C GLU A 23 -7.01 7.91 -2.74
N LEU A 24 -7.27 6.68 -3.21
CA LEU A 24 -7.54 5.54 -2.34
C LEU A 24 -6.35 5.26 -1.40
N LEU A 25 -5.13 5.15 -1.95
CA LEU A 25 -3.91 4.90 -1.17
C LEU A 25 -3.64 6.03 -0.15
N ASN A 26 -3.89 7.29 -0.52
CA ASN A 26 -3.81 8.44 0.38
C ASN A 26 -4.83 8.31 1.52
N TRP A 27 -6.07 7.97 1.19
CA TRP A 27 -7.12 7.77 2.18
C TRP A 27 -6.76 6.67 3.17
N TYR A 28 -6.24 5.53 2.69
CA TYR A 28 -5.76 4.44 3.53
C TYR A 28 -4.59 4.83 4.42
N ALA A 29 -3.63 5.61 3.90
CA ALA A 29 -2.49 6.10 4.70
C ALA A 29 -2.94 6.98 5.88
N LEU A 30 -3.96 7.82 5.66
CA LEU A 30 -4.46 8.75 6.68
C LEU A 30 -5.39 8.09 7.70
N HIS A 31 -6.38 7.33 7.22
CA HIS A 31 -7.52 6.88 8.03
C HIS A 31 -7.40 5.42 8.49
N MET A 32 -6.80 4.58 7.66
CA MET A 32 -6.70 3.14 7.92
C MET A 32 -5.30 2.71 8.33
N ASN A 33 -4.40 3.68 8.52
CA ASN A 33 -3.01 3.46 8.91
C ASN A 33 -2.32 2.42 7.99
N GLY A 34 -2.61 2.55 6.71
CA GLY A 34 -2.07 1.80 5.58
C GLY A 34 -2.55 0.36 5.39
N ARG A 35 -3.69 -0.02 5.96
CA ARG A 35 -4.27 -1.36 5.77
C ARG A 35 -5.04 -1.47 4.46
N LEU A 36 -4.62 -2.36 3.56
CA LEU A 36 -5.24 -2.55 2.22
C LEU A 36 -5.89 -3.92 2.00
N ASP A 37 -6.37 -4.57 3.07
CA ASP A 37 -6.78 -5.99 3.11
C ASP A 37 -7.71 -6.44 1.96
N THR A 38 -8.52 -5.54 1.39
CA THR A 38 -9.52 -5.84 0.34
C THR A 38 -9.09 -5.50 -1.09
N CYS A 39 -7.91 -4.89 -1.28
CA CYS A 39 -7.50 -4.36 -2.60
C CYS A 39 -6.24 -5.05 -3.15
N ILE A 40 -5.71 -6.05 -2.43
CA ILE A 40 -4.40 -6.63 -2.70
C ILE A 40 -4.45 -8.15 -2.56
N CYS A 41 -3.54 -8.85 -3.24
CA CYS A 41 -3.51 -10.30 -3.19
C CYS A 41 -3.00 -10.80 -1.84
N THR A 42 -3.25 -12.06 -1.50
CA THR A 42 -2.80 -12.67 -0.24
C THR A 42 -1.30 -12.50 0.01
N TRP A 43 -0.49 -12.54 -1.05
CA TRP A 43 0.95 -12.35 -0.95
C TRP A 43 1.32 -10.93 -0.53
N HIS A 44 0.80 -9.91 -1.24
CA HIS A 44 1.01 -8.52 -0.89
C HIS A 44 0.40 -8.19 0.47
N ASN A 45 -0.72 -8.80 0.83
CA ASN A 45 -1.30 -8.58 2.16
C ASN A 45 -0.39 -9.12 3.26
N ARG A 46 0.18 -10.31 3.08
CA ARG A 46 1.15 -10.86 4.03
C ARG A 46 2.40 -9.97 4.13
N ALA A 47 2.94 -9.51 3.00
CA ALA A 47 4.09 -8.62 2.99
C ALA A 47 3.79 -7.29 3.70
N GLN A 48 2.62 -6.71 3.43
CA GLN A 48 2.15 -5.50 4.11
C GLN A 48 2.03 -5.72 5.62
N ILE A 49 1.36 -6.78 6.07
CA ILE A 49 1.20 -7.11 7.49
C ILE A 49 2.55 -7.25 8.19
N GLN A 50 3.52 -7.90 7.54
CA GLN A 50 4.87 -8.07 8.09
C GLN A 50 5.63 -6.75 8.24
N MET A 51 5.51 -5.84 7.26
CA MET A 51 6.25 -4.57 7.24
C MET A 51 5.55 -3.44 8.00
N LEU A 52 4.22 -3.52 8.20
CA LEU A 52 3.42 -2.47 8.83
C LEU A 52 3.97 -1.98 10.19
N PRO A 53 4.46 -2.85 11.10
CA PRO A 53 5.08 -2.40 12.36
C PRO A 53 6.29 -1.49 12.12
N ASP A 54 7.16 -1.82 11.17
CA ASP A 54 8.36 -1.03 10.84
C ASP A 54 7.98 0.31 10.21
N VAL A 55 7.01 0.31 9.30
CA VAL A 55 6.48 1.54 8.68
C VAL A 55 5.93 2.48 9.76
N ARG A 56 5.16 1.95 10.72
CA ARG A 56 4.61 2.72 11.84
C ARG A 56 5.70 3.23 12.78
N GLN A 57 6.72 2.42 13.06
CA GLN A 57 7.86 2.85 13.87
C GLN A 57 8.65 3.98 13.18
N SER A 58 8.80 3.91 11.86
CA SER A 58 9.41 4.98 11.06
C SER A 58 8.64 6.30 11.19
N ILE A 59 7.31 6.27 11.06
CA ILE A 59 6.45 7.46 11.27
C ILE A 59 6.65 8.02 12.68
N ALA A 60 6.64 7.18 13.72
CA ALA A 60 6.82 7.62 15.10
C ALA A 60 8.23 8.16 15.39
N ARG A 61 9.26 7.69 14.67
CA ARG A 61 10.63 8.21 14.76
C ARG A 61 10.73 9.56 14.07
N GLU A 62 10.14 9.68 12.88
CA GLU A 62 10.23 10.89 12.07
C GLU A 62 9.34 12.02 12.63
N SER A 63 8.19 11.69 13.23
CA SER A 63 7.32 12.65 13.90
C SER A 63 7.98 13.28 15.13
N ARG A 64 8.94 12.58 15.74
CA ARG A 64 9.75 13.12 16.85
C ARG A 64 10.90 14.01 16.38
N ARG A 65 11.30 13.89 15.11
CA ARG A 65 12.44 14.62 14.52
C ARG A 65 12.03 15.86 13.74
N ARG A 66 10.80 15.91 13.22
CA ARG A 66 10.32 16.98 12.33
C ARG A 66 9.14 17.73 12.93
N THR A 67 8.99 18.97 12.49
CA THR A 67 7.78 19.79 12.66
C THR A 67 6.71 19.51 11.60
N THR A 68 6.91 18.54 10.71
CA THR A 68 5.95 18.19 9.65
C THR A 68 4.64 17.67 10.25
N PRO A 69 3.47 18.14 9.76
CA PRO A 69 2.18 17.63 10.19
C PRO A 69 2.09 16.10 10.06
N LEU A 70 1.52 15.45 11.08
CA LEU A 70 1.47 13.98 11.15
C LEU A 70 0.75 13.36 9.93
N GLY A 71 -0.26 14.03 9.39
CA GLY A 71 -0.99 13.57 8.19
C GLY A 71 -0.09 13.50 6.95
N GLU A 72 0.66 14.56 6.67
CA GLU A 72 1.61 14.60 5.55
C GLU A 72 2.71 13.56 5.71
N LEU A 73 3.20 13.39 6.94
CA LEU A 73 4.22 12.38 7.25
C LEU A 73 3.70 10.96 7.00
N ARG A 74 2.47 10.66 7.44
CA ARG A 74 1.82 9.36 7.20
C ARG A 74 1.70 9.08 5.71
N VAL A 75 1.15 10.04 4.95
CA VAL A 75 1.00 9.90 3.49
C VAL A 75 2.34 9.62 2.84
N LYS A 76 3.37 10.40 3.18
CA LYS A 76 4.72 10.22 2.63
C LYS A 76 5.29 8.83 2.90
N VAL A 77 5.30 8.40 4.16
CA VAL A 77 5.93 7.14 4.56
C VAL A 77 5.16 5.93 4.03
N PHE A 78 3.82 5.95 4.08
CA PHE A 78 3.01 4.88 3.49
C PHE A 78 3.13 4.82 1.96
N MET A 79 3.15 5.96 1.26
CA MET A 79 3.35 5.97 -0.19
C MET A 79 4.70 5.40 -0.60
N GLU A 80 5.76 5.66 0.17
CA GLU A 80 7.07 5.04 -0.05
C GLU A 80 6.99 3.51 0.12
N HIS A 81 6.35 3.03 1.19
CA HIS A 81 6.11 1.61 1.41
C HIS A 81 5.32 0.95 0.27
N TYR A 82 4.23 1.58 -0.18
CA TYR A 82 3.42 1.08 -1.29
C TYR A 82 4.21 0.99 -2.60
N ARG A 83 5.05 1.99 -2.89
CA ARG A 83 5.92 1.97 -4.08
C ARG A 83 6.93 0.83 -4.01
N GLY A 84 7.47 0.56 -2.82
CA GLY A 84 8.32 -0.61 -2.58
C GLY A 84 7.60 -1.93 -2.92
N MET A 85 6.36 -2.09 -2.44
CA MET A 85 5.54 -3.28 -2.75
C MET A 85 5.20 -3.42 -4.23
N GLN A 86 4.99 -2.30 -4.95
CA GLN A 86 4.78 -2.31 -6.39
C GLN A 86 6.05 -2.67 -7.17
N ALA A 87 7.22 -2.23 -6.71
CA ALA A 87 8.51 -2.54 -7.34
C ALA A 87 8.89 -4.03 -7.20
N ASP A 88 8.53 -4.65 -6.07
CA ASP A 88 8.81 -6.06 -5.78
C ASP A 88 8.10 -7.04 -6.74
N ARG A 89 7.08 -6.56 -7.46
CA ARG A 89 6.42 -7.28 -8.56
C ARG A 89 7.40 -7.84 -9.59
N LYS A 90 8.49 -7.12 -9.90
CA LYS A 90 9.44 -7.52 -10.93
C LYS A 90 10.21 -8.81 -10.61
N LYS A 91 10.24 -9.25 -9.35
CA LYS A 91 11.03 -10.42 -8.96
C LYS A 91 10.29 -11.75 -9.04
N LYS A 92 8.94 -11.77 -9.06
CA LYS A 92 8.19 -13.02 -8.82
C LYS A 92 6.90 -13.13 -9.65
N SER A 93 7.04 -13.11 -10.97
CA SER A 93 5.98 -13.38 -11.96
C SER A 93 5.34 -14.79 -11.86
N SER A 94 5.74 -15.62 -10.89
CA SER A 94 5.35 -17.03 -10.77
C SER A 94 4.30 -17.35 -9.70
N ALA A 95 3.97 -16.42 -8.78
CA ALA A 95 2.91 -16.63 -7.78
C ALA A 95 1.59 -16.07 -8.31
N ARG A 96 0.56 -16.92 -8.48
CA ARG A 96 -0.78 -16.49 -8.94
C ARG A 96 -1.34 -15.40 -8.02
N CYS A 97 -1.71 -14.27 -8.60
CA CYS A 97 -2.35 -13.16 -7.90
C CYS A 97 -3.78 -13.56 -7.50
N VAL A 98 -3.97 -13.98 -6.24
CA VAL A 98 -5.29 -14.26 -5.66
C VAL A 98 -5.69 -13.10 -4.76
N VAL A 99 -6.68 -12.31 -5.19
CA VAL A 99 -7.36 -11.30 -4.37
C VAL A 99 -8.58 -12.00 -3.77
N MET A 100 -8.73 -11.98 -2.45
CA MET A 100 -9.90 -12.54 -1.75
C MET A 100 -10.95 -11.46 -1.50
#